data_AF-A0A0B2BYW5-F1
#
_entry.id   AF-A0A0B2BYW5-F1
#
_cell.length_a   1.000
_cell.length_b   1.000
_cell.length_c   1.000
_cell.angle_alpha   90.00
_cell.angle_beta   90.00
_cell.angle_gamma   90.00
#
_symmetry.space_group_name_H-M   'P 1'
#
loop_
_entity.id
_entity.type
_entity.pdbx_description
1 polymer ?
#
loop_
_entity_poly.entity_id
_entity_poly.type
_entity_poly.pdbx_seq_one_letter_code
_entity_poly.pdbx_strand_id
1 'polypeptide(L)'
;MPIDISARFSFSLHDPCDVLLQFEAAAIPEQTILSCDCQMSEAIHLARIPAQDNIGQRIWLRSEGLYEVDYRARVQVNRMLADLSELERLEPHDLPGEAVQYLFDSRYCPADRFQPFVEAEFGHLTGGPRMVAMRDWVAQNFSYVPGSSDATTTAMDSFVERRGICRDYAHVMITLARASAVPARFVSCYAPGVTPQDFHAVAEVFLADPSIPGGGAWHILDATAMADPAQTVKIGVGRDAADVSFMTTFGAAQFEDKTVAVTAPD
;
A
#
# COMPACT_ATOMS: atom_id res chain seq x y z
N MET A 1 -6.78 -3.55 19.16
CA MET A 1 -7.80 -4.62 19.19
C MET A 1 -7.59 -5.51 17.98
N PRO A 2 -7.92 -6.82 18.02
CA PRO A 2 -7.79 -7.68 16.85
C PRO A 2 -8.72 -7.21 15.73
N ILE A 3 -8.26 -7.27 14.49
CA ILE A 3 -9.03 -6.99 13.27
C ILE A 3 -9.42 -8.32 12.64
N ASP A 4 -10.70 -8.52 12.36
CA ASP A 4 -11.21 -9.69 11.65
C ASP A 4 -11.30 -9.34 10.14
N ILE A 5 -10.74 -10.20 9.29
CA ILE A 5 -10.64 -10.02 7.84
C ILE A 5 -11.31 -11.22 7.16
N SER A 6 -12.11 -10.96 6.14
CA SER A 6 -12.55 -11.94 5.14
C SER A 6 -12.36 -11.36 3.75
N ALA A 7 -11.68 -12.11 2.88
CA ALA A 7 -11.53 -11.77 1.47
C ALA A 7 -11.85 -13.02 0.64
N ARG A 8 -12.82 -12.89 -0.26
CA ARG A 8 -13.15 -13.92 -1.25
C ARG A 8 -13.02 -13.33 -2.64
N PHE A 9 -12.45 -14.09 -3.56
CA PHE A 9 -12.40 -13.68 -4.95
C PHE A 9 -12.21 -14.89 -5.86
N SER A 10 -12.54 -14.70 -7.13
CA SER A 10 -12.34 -15.71 -8.16
C SER A 10 -11.89 -15.11 -9.48
N PHE A 11 -11.19 -15.92 -10.26
CA PHE A 11 -10.76 -15.58 -11.60
C PHE A 11 -10.72 -16.83 -12.48
N SER A 12 -10.92 -16.64 -13.79
CA SER A 12 -10.89 -17.71 -14.78
C SER A 12 -9.66 -17.58 -15.66
N LEU A 13 -8.99 -18.70 -15.93
CA LEU A 13 -7.82 -18.80 -16.80
C LEU A 13 -8.19 -19.61 -18.05
N HIS A 14 -8.07 -19.01 -19.23
CA HIS A 14 -8.45 -19.66 -20.49
C HIS A 14 -7.51 -20.82 -20.86
N ASP A 15 -6.22 -20.62 -20.64
CA ASP A 15 -5.16 -21.62 -20.84
C ASP A 15 -4.32 -21.73 -19.55
N PRO A 16 -3.59 -22.83 -19.32
CA PRO A 16 -2.65 -22.95 -18.21
C PRO A 16 -1.66 -21.78 -18.15
N CYS A 17 -1.78 -20.92 -17.14
CA CYS A 17 -0.88 -19.79 -16.95
C CYS A 17 -0.44 -19.61 -15.50
N ASP A 18 0.66 -18.90 -15.34
CA ASP A 18 1.21 -18.57 -14.03
C ASP A 18 0.56 -17.29 -13.50
N VAL A 19 0.22 -17.31 -12.21
CA VAL A 19 -0.41 -16.20 -11.48
C VAL A 19 0.37 -15.98 -10.19
N LEU A 20 0.58 -14.72 -9.84
CA LEU A 20 1.22 -14.30 -8.61
C LEU A 20 0.21 -13.49 -7.79
N LEU A 21 -0.19 -14.04 -6.64
CA LEU A 21 -1.17 -13.45 -5.73
C LEU A 21 -0.49 -12.85 -4.50
N GLN A 22 -1.07 -11.78 -3.95
CA GLN A 22 -0.64 -11.17 -2.70
C GLN A 22 -1.85 -10.53 -1.99
N PHE A 23 -2.43 -11.25 -1.03
CA PHE A 23 -3.62 -10.81 -0.29
C PHE A 23 -3.59 -11.15 1.20
N GLU A 24 -2.66 -11.97 1.67
CA GLU A 24 -2.64 -12.39 3.08
C GLU A 24 -1.98 -11.33 3.97
N ALA A 25 -2.50 -11.16 5.18
CA ALA A 25 -1.90 -10.27 6.17
C ALA A 25 -0.45 -10.65 6.45
N ALA A 26 0.43 -9.64 6.48
CA ALA A 26 1.84 -9.83 6.77
C ALA A 26 2.07 -10.12 8.26
N ALA A 27 2.85 -11.17 8.55
CA ALA A 27 3.39 -11.44 9.88
C ALA A 27 4.67 -10.60 10.07
N ILE A 28 4.53 -9.46 10.74
CA ILE A 28 5.60 -8.48 10.97
C ILE A 28 5.59 -8.03 12.44
N PRO A 29 6.65 -7.40 12.98
CA PRO A 29 6.71 -7.06 14.42
C PRO A 29 5.51 -6.27 14.97
N GLU A 30 4.93 -5.39 14.16
CA GLU A 30 3.74 -4.60 14.52
C GLU A 30 2.39 -5.29 14.21
N GLN A 31 2.39 -6.53 13.71
CA GLN A 31 1.19 -7.30 13.34
C GLN A 31 1.32 -8.79 13.68
N THR A 32 0.54 -9.25 14.65
CA THR A 32 0.48 -10.68 15.03
C THR A 32 -0.76 -11.33 14.42
N ILE A 33 -0.57 -12.36 13.61
CA ILE A 33 -1.67 -13.19 13.09
C ILE A 33 -2.11 -14.13 14.21
N LEU A 34 -3.33 -13.94 14.73
CA LEU A 34 -3.90 -14.76 15.80
C LEU A 34 -4.54 -16.03 15.25
N SER A 35 -5.19 -15.94 14.09
CA SER A 35 -5.71 -17.08 13.34
C SER A 35 -5.72 -16.78 11.85
N CYS A 36 -5.63 -17.82 11.03
CA CYS A 36 -5.64 -17.74 9.58
C CYS A 36 -6.24 -19.02 9.01
N ASP A 37 -7.22 -18.89 8.12
CA ASP A 37 -7.77 -19.96 7.27
C ASP A 37 -7.73 -19.45 5.83
N CYS A 38 -7.19 -20.26 4.92
CA CYS A 38 -7.04 -19.89 3.52
C CYS A 38 -7.36 -21.12 2.66
N GLN A 39 -8.50 -21.07 1.99
CA GLN A 39 -8.96 -22.10 1.07
C GLN A 39 -8.77 -21.59 -0.34
N MET A 40 -8.14 -22.41 -1.18
CA MET A 40 -7.85 -22.08 -2.57
C MET A 40 -8.17 -23.30 -3.44
N SER A 41 -8.63 -23.08 -4.67
CA SER A 41 -8.78 -24.16 -5.64
C SER A 41 -7.46 -24.92 -5.84
N GLU A 42 -7.55 -26.19 -6.22
CA GLU A 42 -6.38 -26.99 -6.56
C GLU A 42 -5.64 -26.33 -7.73
N ALA A 43 -4.32 -26.23 -7.60
CA ALA A 43 -3.44 -25.65 -8.61
C ALA A 43 -2.50 -26.72 -9.14
N ILE A 44 -2.15 -26.63 -10.43
CA ILE A 44 -1.12 -27.49 -11.07
C ILE A 44 0.22 -27.31 -10.34
N HIS A 45 0.51 -26.08 -9.93
CA HIS A 45 1.66 -25.74 -9.09
C HIS A 45 1.28 -24.67 -8.09
N LEU A 46 1.84 -24.75 -6.88
CA LEU A 46 1.72 -23.71 -5.86
C LEU A 46 3.02 -23.62 -5.05
N ALA A 47 3.54 -22.41 -4.93
CA ALA A 47 4.66 -22.06 -4.08
C ALA A 47 4.37 -20.75 -3.34
N ARG A 48 4.94 -20.63 -2.14
CA ARG A 48 4.93 -19.39 -1.36
C ARG A 48 6.32 -18.80 -1.35
N ILE A 49 6.44 -17.51 -1.67
CA ILE A 49 7.71 -16.80 -1.73
C ILE A 49 7.66 -15.54 -0.86
N PRO A 50 8.79 -15.07 -0.33
CA PRO A 50 8.85 -13.76 0.34
C PRO A 50 8.42 -12.64 -0.60
N ALA A 51 7.65 -11.68 -0.08
CA ALA A 51 7.36 -10.45 -0.80
C ALA A 51 8.53 -9.43 -0.66
N GLN A 52 8.38 -8.28 -1.28
CA GLN A 52 9.35 -7.18 -1.23
C GLN A 52 9.70 -6.83 0.22
N ASP A 53 11.00 -6.62 0.47
CA ASP A 53 11.60 -6.39 1.80
C ASP A 53 11.23 -7.46 2.87
N ASN A 54 10.83 -8.66 2.44
CA ASN A 54 10.30 -9.72 3.29
C ASN A 54 9.05 -9.32 4.11
N ILE A 55 8.29 -8.31 3.66
CA ILE A 55 7.04 -7.90 4.30
C ILE A 55 5.86 -8.55 3.57
N GLY A 56 5.36 -9.62 4.19
CA GLY A 56 4.29 -10.44 3.63
C GLY A 56 4.83 -11.57 2.75
N GLN A 57 3.90 -12.29 2.11
CA GLN A 57 4.21 -13.40 1.22
C GLN A 57 3.45 -13.23 -0.10
N ARG A 58 4.04 -13.75 -1.18
CA ARG A 58 3.32 -13.95 -2.44
C ARG A 58 3.08 -15.44 -2.66
N ILE A 59 1.96 -15.75 -3.29
CA ILE A 59 1.59 -17.10 -3.70
C ILE A 59 1.77 -17.18 -5.21
N TRP A 60 2.75 -17.94 -5.63
CA TRP A 60 3.03 -18.22 -7.04
C TRP A 60 2.36 -19.52 -7.42
N LEU A 61 1.37 -19.45 -8.29
CA LEU A 61 0.62 -20.62 -8.73
C LEU A 61 0.60 -20.75 -10.23
N ARG A 62 0.39 -21.98 -10.70
CA ARG A 62 0.01 -22.29 -12.07
C ARG A 62 -1.33 -23.00 -12.04
N SER A 63 -2.30 -22.53 -12.78
CA SER A 63 -3.62 -23.17 -12.86
C SER A 63 -4.28 -22.97 -14.22
N GLU A 64 -5.45 -23.55 -14.40
CA GLU A 64 -6.34 -23.40 -15.55
C GLU A 64 -7.80 -23.40 -15.07
N GLY A 65 -8.71 -22.84 -15.87
CA GLY A 65 -10.14 -22.78 -15.50
C GLY A 65 -10.42 -21.82 -14.34
N LEU A 66 -11.52 -22.09 -13.62
CA LEU A 66 -11.95 -21.27 -12.48
C LEU A 66 -11.05 -21.52 -11.26
N TYR A 67 -10.52 -20.44 -10.70
CA TYR A 67 -9.75 -20.44 -9.47
C TYR A 67 -10.44 -19.56 -8.41
N GLU A 68 -10.73 -20.14 -7.26
CA GLU A 68 -11.43 -19.49 -6.15
C GLU A 68 -10.53 -19.41 -4.92
N VAL A 69 -10.67 -18.32 -4.16
CA VAL A 69 -9.96 -18.09 -2.90
C VAL A 69 -10.97 -17.62 -1.84
N ASP A 70 -10.96 -18.25 -0.65
CA ASP A 70 -11.59 -17.76 0.59
C ASP A 70 -10.52 -17.64 1.68
N TYR A 71 -10.18 -16.40 2.01
CA TYR A 71 -9.20 -16.05 3.03
C TYR A 71 -9.89 -15.42 4.24
N ARG A 72 -9.55 -15.90 5.43
CA ARG A 72 -9.99 -15.34 6.71
C ARG A 72 -8.84 -15.25 7.68
N ALA A 73 -8.73 -14.12 8.36
CA ALA A 73 -7.72 -13.96 9.39
C ALA A 73 -8.19 -13.06 10.53
N ARG A 74 -7.65 -13.31 11.71
CA ARG A 74 -7.77 -12.42 12.86
C ARG A 74 -6.39 -11.90 13.20
N VAL A 75 -6.19 -10.58 13.13
CA VAL A 75 -4.86 -9.96 13.23
C VAL A 75 -4.83 -8.91 14.32
N GLN A 76 -3.91 -9.04 15.27
CA GLN A 76 -3.66 -8.01 16.27
C GLN A 76 -2.63 -7.01 15.72
N VAL A 77 -3.03 -5.73 15.61
CA VAL A 77 -2.12 -4.63 15.25
C VAL A 77 -1.57 -4.01 16.54
N ASN A 78 -0.24 -3.94 16.65
CA ASN A 78 0.51 -3.39 17.77
C ASN A 78 1.48 -2.29 17.27
N ARG A 79 0.95 -1.38 16.45
CA ARG A 79 1.73 -0.30 15.83
C ARG A 79 1.97 0.83 16.82
N MET A 80 3.20 1.30 16.90
CA MET A 80 3.53 2.54 17.60
C MET A 80 3.10 3.71 16.71
N LEU A 81 2.23 4.57 17.25
CA LEU A 81 1.73 5.75 16.56
C LEU A 81 2.49 6.98 17.05
N ALA A 82 2.74 7.90 16.13
CA ALA A 82 3.36 9.18 16.39
C ALA A 82 2.52 10.29 15.75
N ASP A 83 2.56 11.49 16.34
CA ASP A 83 2.04 12.67 15.66
C ASP A 83 3.02 13.04 14.55
N LEU A 84 2.60 12.82 13.30
CA LEU A 84 3.41 13.14 12.13
C LEU A 84 3.77 14.61 12.07
N SER A 85 2.98 15.53 12.62
CA SER A 85 3.30 16.96 12.58
C SER A 85 4.48 17.35 13.48
N GLU A 86 4.92 16.46 14.37
CA GLU A 86 6.06 16.69 15.27
C GLU A 86 7.35 16.03 14.80
N LEU A 87 7.30 15.22 13.73
CA LEU A 87 8.46 14.46 13.26
C LEU A 87 9.33 15.24 12.27
N GLU A 88 10.63 15.08 12.42
CA GLU A 88 11.62 15.65 11.52
C GLU A 88 11.91 14.72 10.32
N ARG A 89 12.49 15.29 9.27
CA ARG A 89 13.06 14.52 8.17
C ARG A 89 14.47 14.08 8.55
N LEU A 90 14.86 12.87 8.16
CA LEU A 90 16.28 12.48 8.13
C LEU A 90 16.94 13.06 6.88
N GLU A 91 18.11 13.67 7.04
CA GLU A 91 18.87 14.12 5.89
C GLU A 91 19.27 12.93 4.99
N PRO A 92 19.34 13.10 3.65
CA PRO A 92 19.54 11.96 2.76
C PRO A 92 20.84 11.18 3.00
N HIS A 93 21.85 11.83 3.57
CA HIS A 93 23.13 11.21 3.93
C HIS A 93 23.10 10.43 5.25
N ASP A 94 22.05 10.60 6.06
CA ASP A 94 21.84 9.89 7.32
C ASP A 94 20.82 8.74 7.19
N LEU A 95 20.24 8.54 6.00
CA LEU A 95 19.25 7.49 5.78
C LEU A 95 19.87 6.09 5.89
N PRO A 96 19.16 5.13 6.51
CA PRO A 96 19.57 3.75 6.49
C PRO A 96 19.40 3.16 5.10
N GLY A 97 20.26 2.20 4.74
CA GLY A 97 20.37 1.69 3.37
C GLY A 97 19.07 1.11 2.80
N GLU A 98 18.26 0.46 3.63
CA GLU A 98 16.96 -0.11 3.25
C GLU A 98 15.92 0.94 2.86
N ALA A 99 16.05 2.18 3.33
CA ALA A 99 15.15 3.28 2.99
C ALA A 99 15.52 3.95 1.66
N VAL A 100 16.79 3.88 1.23
CA VAL A 100 17.31 4.63 0.08
C VAL A 100 16.58 4.30 -1.23
N GLN A 101 16.22 3.03 -1.45
CA GLN A 101 15.50 2.63 -2.67
C GLN A 101 14.14 3.33 -2.84
N TYR A 102 13.56 3.80 -1.73
CA TYR A 102 12.27 4.46 -1.67
C TYR A 102 12.33 5.97 -1.88
N LEU A 103 13.50 6.52 -2.21
CA LEU A 103 13.67 7.88 -2.72
C LEU A 103 13.48 7.96 -4.24
N PHE A 104 13.75 6.89 -4.97
CA PHE A 104 13.83 6.92 -6.42
C PHE A 104 12.47 6.73 -7.11
N ASP A 105 12.36 7.30 -8.31
CA ASP A 105 11.21 7.12 -9.19
C ASP A 105 10.93 5.64 -9.46
N SER A 106 9.66 5.31 -9.57
CA SER A 106 9.18 3.98 -9.94
C SER A 106 8.11 4.09 -11.02
N ARG A 107 7.66 2.95 -11.57
CA ARG A 107 6.76 2.88 -12.73
C ARG A 107 5.56 3.83 -12.65
N TYR A 108 4.95 3.96 -11.48
CA TYR A 108 3.77 4.79 -11.27
C TYR A 108 4.05 6.10 -10.51
N CYS A 109 5.27 6.32 -10.04
CA CYS A 109 5.62 7.46 -9.18
C CYS A 109 6.85 8.22 -9.73
N PRO A 110 6.67 9.10 -10.75
CA PRO A 110 7.73 9.93 -11.31
C PRO A 110 7.95 11.21 -10.48
N ALA A 111 8.67 11.10 -9.37
CA ALA A 111 8.85 12.16 -8.38
C ALA A 111 9.81 13.27 -8.82
N ASP A 112 10.79 12.97 -9.67
CA ASP A 112 11.70 13.95 -10.28
C ASP A 112 10.97 15.13 -10.93
N ARG A 113 9.80 14.89 -11.53
CA ARG A 113 8.95 15.89 -12.19
C ARG A 113 8.15 16.78 -11.23
N PHE A 114 8.12 16.47 -9.93
CA PHE A 114 7.28 17.15 -8.94
C PHE A 114 8.03 18.10 -8.02
N GLN A 115 9.37 18.12 -8.04
CA GLN A 115 10.18 18.98 -7.17
C GLN A 115 9.79 20.47 -7.25
N PRO A 116 9.59 21.08 -8.45
CA PRO A 116 9.22 22.50 -8.51
C PRO A 116 7.86 22.80 -7.87
N PHE A 117 6.88 21.91 -8.07
CA PHE A 117 5.55 22.05 -7.46
C PHE A 117 5.63 21.91 -5.93
N VAL A 118 6.32 20.86 -5.48
CA VAL A 118 6.51 20.57 -4.05
C VAL A 118 7.20 21.73 -3.34
N GLU A 119 8.19 22.35 -3.98
CA GLU A 119 8.90 23.51 -3.41
C GLU A 119 8.04 24.77 -3.42
N ALA A 120 7.33 25.06 -4.51
CA ALA A 120 6.46 26.23 -4.61
C ALA A 120 5.32 26.21 -3.57
N GLU A 121 4.64 25.07 -3.42
CA GLU A 121 3.47 24.98 -2.53
C GLU A 121 3.85 24.70 -1.07
N PHE A 122 4.89 23.88 -0.84
CA PHE A 122 5.19 23.33 0.49
C PHE A 122 6.63 23.60 0.98
N GLY A 123 7.45 24.38 0.26
CA GLY A 123 8.85 24.65 0.62
C GLY A 123 9.03 25.37 1.96
N HIS A 124 7.99 26.00 2.48
CA HIS A 124 7.97 26.63 3.79
C HIS A 124 7.83 25.62 4.96
N LEU A 125 7.64 24.33 4.66
CA LEU A 125 7.56 23.23 5.63
C LEU A 125 8.64 22.18 5.35
N THR A 126 9.00 21.41 6.38
CA THR A 126 9.91 20.26 6.27
C THR A 126 9.38 19.07 7.06
N GLY A 127 9.94 17.90 6.80
CA GLY A 127 9.63 16.66 7.52
C GLY A 127 8.14 16.35 7.59
N GLY A 128 7.74 15.89 8.77
CA GLY A 128 6.39 15.54 9.11
C GLY A 128 5.32 16.60 8.81
N PRO A 129 5.49 17.88 9.22
CA PRO A 129 4.61 18.98 8.83
C PRO A 129 4.36 19.06 7.32
N ARG A 130 5.41 18.91 6.51
CA ARG A 130 5.30 18.93 5.03
C ARG A 130 4.49 17.74 4.51
N MET A 131 4.68 16.55 5.09
CA MET A 131 3.95 15.34 4.72
C MET A 131 2.46 15.44 5.05
N VAL A 132 2.13 15.98 6.24
CA VAL A 132 0.74 16.24 6.65
C VAL A 132 0.08 17.25 5.70
N ALA A 133 0.75 18.37 5.42
CA ALA A 133 0.22 19.38 4.50
C ALA A 133 -0.04 18.84 3.09
N MET A 134 0.85 18.00 2.56
CA MET A 134 0.64 17.33 1.27
C MET A 134 -0.56 16.37 1.30
N ARG A 135 -0.68 15.57 2.36
CA ARG A 135 -1.80 14.64 2.54
C ARG A 135 -3.13 15.37 2.57
N ASP A 136 -3.21 16.45 3.33
CA ASP A 136 -4.41 17.27 3.44
C ASP A 136 -4.73 17.98 2.12
N TRP A 137 -3.72 18.46 1.41
CA TRP A 137 -3.89 19.08 0.10
C TRP A 137 -4.43 18.07 -0.93
N VAL A 138 -3.89 16.85 -0.99
CA VAL A 138 -4.42 15.80 -1.86
C VAL A 138 -5.85 15.45 -1.49
N ALA A 139 -6.15 15.27 -0.20
CA ALA A 139 -7.51 15.00 0.28
C ALA A 139 -8.52 16.08 -0.13
N GLN A 140 -8.11 17.36 -0.11
CA GLN A 140 -8.97 18.49 -0.47
C GLN A 140 -9.12 18.70 -1.99
N ASN A 141 -8.09 18.35 -2.77
CA ASN A 141 -8.05 18.67 -4.20
C ASN A 141 -8.39 17.49 -5.11
N PHE A 142 -8.64 16.30 -4.56
CA PHE A 142 -8.94 15.10 -5.34
C PHE A 142 -10.33 14.56 -5.01
N SER A 143 -11.00 14.03 -6.03
CA SER A 143 -12.24 13.28 -5.87
C SER A 143 -12.01 11.77 -5.96
N TYR A 144 -12.57 11.01 -5.01
CA TYR A 144 -12.55 9.55 -5.05
C TYR A 144 -13.60 9.04 -6.03
N VAL A 145 -13.20 8.49 -7.17
CA VAL A 145 -14.10 8.11 -8.28
C VAL A 145 -13.77 6.71 -8.79
N PRO A 146 -14.54 5.67 -8.38
CA PRO A 146 -14.37 4.33 -8.93
C PRO A 146 -14.47 4.30 -10.46
N GLY A 147 -13.53 3.60 -11.11
CA GLY A 147 -13.48 3.49 -12.57
C GLY A 147 -12.88 4.70 -13.30
N SER A 148 -12.35 5.70 -12.59
CA SER A 148 -11.66 6.84 -13.22
C SER A 148 -10.23 6.55 -13.67
N SER A 149 -9.64 5.44 -13.21
CA SER A 149 -8.27 5.03 -13.49
C SER A 149 -8.18 3.55 -13.86
N ASP A 150 -7.07 3.16 -14.47
CA ASP A 150 -6.76 1.78 -14.84
C ASP A 150 -5.35 1.36 -14.38
N ALA A 151 -4.94 0.15 -14.74
CA ALA A 151 -3.65 -0.41 -14.33
C ALA A 151 -2.43 0.36 -14.85
N THR A 152 -2.60 1.23 -15.86
CA THR A 152 -1.54 2.03 -16.46
C THR A 152 -1.44 3.45 -15.88
N THR A 153 -2.49 3.93 -15.18
CA THR A 153 -2.53 5.27 -14.59
C THR A 153 -1.39 5.48 -13.60
N THR A 154 -0.67 6.60 -13.76
CA THR A 154 0.44 7.04 -12.91
C THR A 154 0.03 8.18 -11.97
N ALA A 155 0.88 8.51 -10.99
CA ALA A 155 0.69 9.67 -10.12
C ALA A 155 0.57 10.99 -10.91
N MET A 156 1.29 11.12 -12.03
CA MET A 156 1.23 12.30 -12.89
C MET A 156 -0.16 12.45 -13.52
N ASP A 157 -0.72 11.36 -14.02
CA ASP A 157 -2.05 11.35 -14.64
C ASP A 157 -3.11 11.75 -13.60
N SER A 158 -3.13 11.08 -12.45
CA SER A 158 -4.07 11.37 -11.36
C SER A 158 -3.91 12.79 -10.82
N PHE A 159 -2.68 13.32 -10.77
CA PHE A 159 -2.44 14.70 -10.37
C PHE A 159 -3.02 15.72 -11.34
N VAL A 160 -2.93 15.46 -12.65
CA VAL A 160 -3.57 16.32 -13.66
C VAL A 160 -5.09 16.18 -13.60
N GLU A 161 -5.60 14.96 -13.45
CA GLU A 161 -7.03 14.68 -13.47
C GLU A 161 -7.78 15.04 -12.18
N ARG A 162 -7.08 15.15 -11.04
CA ARG A 162 -7.66 15.46 -9.72
C ARG A 162 -8.72 14.46 -9.26
N ARG A 163 -8.56 13.20 -9.65
CA ARG A 163 -9.43 12.09 -9.28
C ARG A 163 -8.68 10.77 -9.33
N GLY A 164 -9.23 9.77 -8.65
CA GLY A 164 -8.67 8.42 -8.64
C GLY A 164 -9.33 7.55 -7.57
N ILE A 165 -8.72 6.41 -7.32
CA ILE A 165 -9.04 5.52 -6.20
C ILE A 165 -7.85 5.45 -5.22
N CYS A 166 -7.95 4.64 -4.17
CA CYS A 166 -6.92 4.53 -3.13
C CYS A 166 -5.49 4.32 -3.66
N ARG A 167 -5.32 3.48 -4.69
CA ARG A 167 -4.05 3.26 -5.38
C ARG A 167 -3.44 4.58 -5.90
N ASP A 168 -4.26 5.40 -6.53
CA ASP A 168 -3.81 6.65 -7.16
C ASP A 168 -3.45 7.70 -6.12
N TYR A 169 -4.24 7.81 -5.05
CA TYR A 169 -3.94 8.67 -3.91
C TYR A 169 -2.61 8.27 -3.27
N ALA A 170 -2.37 6.97 -3.05
CA ALA A 170 -1.10 6.47 -2.54
C ALA A 170 0.08 6.81 -3.48
N HIS A 171 -0.07 6.64 -4.80
CA HIS A 171 0.98 7.00 -5.77
C HIS A 171 1.27 8.50 -5.80
N VAL A 172 0.25 9.36 -5.73
CA VAL A 172 0.46 10.82 -5.61
C VAL A 172 1.20 11.14 -4.32
N MET A 173 0.78 10.59 -3.18
CA MET A 173 1.46 10.84 -1.91
C MET A 173 2.92 10.40 -1.90
N ILE A 174 3.21 9.21 -2.44
CA ILE A 174 4.59 8.71 -2.60
C ILE A 174 5.41 9.64 -3.49
N THR A 175 4.84 10.09 -4.60
CA THR A 175 5.50 10.99 -5.55
C THR A 175 5.85 12.34 -4.91
N LEU A 176 4.93 12.94 -4.15
CA LEU A 176 5.15 14.21 -3.45
C LEU A 176 6.18 14.08 -2.32
N ALA A 177 6.13 12.97 -1.56
CA ALA A 177 7.08 12.69 -0.50
C ALA A 177 8.51 12.51 -1.04
N ARG A 178 8.67 11.70 -2.11
CA ARG A 178 9.97 11.49 -2.77
C ARG A 178 10.53 12.77 -3.38
N ALA A 179 9.67 13.61 -3.98
CA ALA A 179 10.05 14.93 -4.47
C ALA A 179 10.50 15.88 -3.34
N SER A 180 10.16 15.59 -2.09
CA SER A 180 10.64 16.27 -0.87
C SER A 180 11.86 15.60 -0.23
N ALA A 181 12.50 14.66 -0.93
CA ALA A 181 13.60 13.84 -0.40
C ALA A 181 13.24 13.12 0.92
N VAL A 182 11.98 12.68 1.04
CA VAL A 182 11.50 11.78 2.10
C VAL A 182 11.27 10.40 1.47
N PRO A 183 11.90 9.32 1.97
CA PRO A 183 11.62 7.98 1.45
C PRO A 183 10.15 7.64 1.63
N ALA A 184 9.50 7.16 0.57
CA ALA A 184 8.10 6.78 0.61
C ALA A 184 7.84 5.49 -0.15
N ARG A 185 6.96 4.65 0.38
CA ARG A 185 6.62 3.35 -0.20
C ARG A 185 5.11 3.12 -0.23
N PHE A 186 4.69 2.27 -1.15
CA PHE A 186 3.30 1.84 -1.26
C PHE A 186 3.03 0.71 -0.29
N VAL A 187 1.84 0.71 0.28
CA VAL A 187 1.35 -0.34 1.16
C VAL A 187 0.01 -0.82 0.66
N SER A 188 -0.07 -2.12 0.34
CA SER A 188 -1.34 -2.82 0.16
C SER A 188 -1.83 -3.28 1.53
N CYS A 189 -3.09 -3.02 1.86
CA CYS A 189 -3.62 -3.26 3.21
C CYS A 189 -5.13 -3.56 3.24
N TYR A 190 -5.55 -4.02 4.42
CA TYR A 190 -6.94 -4.06 4.87
C TYR A 190 -7.16 -2.95 5.90
N ALA A 191 -8.31 -2.28 5.85
CA ALA A 191 -8.70 -1.30 6.86
C ALA A 191 -10.23 -1.29 7.08
N PRO A 192 -10.72 -1.24 8.34
CA PRO A 192 -12.16 -1.24 8.64
C PRO A 192 -12.92 -0.02 8.11
N GLY A 193 -12.26 1.14 8.00
CA GLY A 193 -12.91 2.40 7.58
C GLY A 193 -13.15 2.54 6.06
N VAL A 194 -12.70 1.57 5.25
CA VAL A 194 -12.76 1.64 3.79
C VAL A 194 -14.19 1.43 3.30
N THR A 195 -14.71 2.39 2.53
CA THR A 195 -16.09 2.38 2.04
C THR A 195 -16.16 2.69 0.54
N PRO A 196 -16.76 1.82 -0.31
CA PRO A 196 -17.19 0.46 0.02
C PRO A 196 -16.00 -0.43 0.40
N GLN A 197 -16.25 -1.52 1.13
CA GLN A 197 -15.18 -2.41 1.57
C GLN A 197 -14.48 -3.09 0.40
N ASP A 198 -13.15 -2.95 0.38
CA ASP A 198 -12.25 -3.51 -0.62
C ASP A 198 -10.82 -3.62 -0.02
N PHE A 199 -9.89 -4.24 -0.76
CA PHE A 199 -8.48 -3.99 -0.59
C PHE A 199 -8.21 -2.49 -0.68
N HIS A 200 -7.32 -2.00 0.17
CA HIS A 200 -6.94 -0.60 0.21
C HIS A 200 -5.46 -0.41 -0.04
N ALA A 201 -5.11 0.81 -0.40
CA ALA A 201 -3.74 1.21 -0.66
C ALA A 201 -3.47 2.54 0.03
N VAL A 202 -2.33 2.62 0.70
CA VAL A 202 -1.86 3.84 1.38
C VAL A 202 -0.38 4.06 1.08
N ALA A 203 0.10 5.28 1.35
CA ALA A 203 1.53 5.54 1.38
C ALA A 203 2.08 5.28 2.79
N GLU A 204 3.36 4.93 2.86
CA GLU A 204 4.18 5.10 4.06
C GLU A 204 5.33 6.03 3.77
N VAL A 205 5.68 6.87 4.74
CA VAL A 205 6.84 7.77 4.70
C VAL A 205 7.82 7.43 5.81
N PHE A 206 9.12 7.55 5.55
CA PHE A 206 10.17 7.32 6.54
C PHE A 206 10.62 8.65 7.14
N LEU A 207 10.36 8.83 8.44
CA LEU A 207 10.67 10.06 9.18
C LEU A 207 11.54 9.73 10.39
N ALA A 208 12.21 10.74 10.94
CA ALA A 208 13.04 10.57 12.13
C ALA A 208 12.16 10.07 13.31
N ASP A 209 12.67 9.10 14.07
CA ASP A 209 12.01 8.58 15.25
C ASP A 209 12.79 9.03 16.49
N PRO A 210 12.21 9.85 17.39
CA PRO A 210 12.89 10.30 18.60
C PRO A 210 13.38 9.19 19.53
N SER A 211 12.82 7.98 19.39
CA SER A 211 13.22 6.79 20.15
C SER A 211 14.39 6.02 19.53
N ILE A 212 14.78 6.34 18.29
CA ILE A 212 15.85 5.69 17.54
C ILE A 212 16.93 6.73 17.20
N PRO A 213 18.00 6.85 18.00
CA PRO A 213 19.05 7.84 17.75
C PRO A 213 19.66 7.73 16.35
N GLY A 214 19.54 8.79 15.54
CA GLY A 214 20.01 8.81 14.15
C GLY A 214 19.24 7.90 13.19
N GLY A 215 18.08 7.39 13.61
CA GLY A 215 17.23 6.51 12.82
C GLY A 215 15.83 7.06 12.64
N GLY A 216 14.99 6.24 12.02
CA GLY A 216 13.64 6.62 11.66
C GLY A 216 12.68 5.43 11.64
N ALA A 217 11.41 5.73 11.42
CA ALA A 217 10.35 4.76 11.33
C ALA A 217 9.46 5.03 10.12
N TRP A 218 8.79 3.97 9.65
CA TRP A 218 7.77 4.06 8.60
C TRP A 218 6.43 4.42 9.21
N HIS A 219 5.78 5.44 8.65
CA HIS A 219 4.48 5.89 9.11
C HIS A 219 3.45 5.93 7.98
N ILE A 220 2.25 5.40 8.25
CA ILE A 220 1.13 5.39 7.30
C ILE A 220 0.62 6.81 7.07
N LEU A 221 0.44 7.14 5.80
CA LEU A 221 -0.07 8.41 5.31
C LEU A 221 -1.15 8.13 4.26
N ASP A 222 -2.41 8.29 4.67
CA ASP A 222 -3.57 8.07 3.81
C ASP A 222 -4.28 9.40 3.49
N ALA A 223 -4.34 9.75 2.20
CA ALA A 223 -5.03 10.93 1.71
C ALA A 223 -6.50 10.66 1.32
N THR A 224 -6.96 9.41 1.35
CA THR A 224 -8.40 9.10 1.24
C THR A 224 -9.11 9.23 2.59
N ALA A 225 -8.36 9.30 3.69
CA ALA A 225 -8.85 9.31 5.07
C ALA A 225 -9.71 8.09 5.45
N MET A 226 -9.52 6.95 4.77
CA MET A 226 -10.31 5.73 4.99
C MET A 226 -9.60 4.72 5.89
N ALA A 227 -8.27 4.83 6.01
CA ALA A 227 -7.45 3.93 6.80
C ALA A 227 -6.93 4.60 8.08
N ASP A 228 -7.40 4.14 9.23
CA ASP A 228 -6.80 4.46 10.53
C ASP A 228 -5.49 3.66 10.69
N PRO A 229 -4.32 4.33 10.86
CA PRO A 229 -3.06 3.65 11.12
C PRO A 229 -3.09 2.69 12.31
N ALA A 230 -3.94 2.89 13.32
CA ALA A 230 -4.06 1.99 14.47
C ALA A 230 -4.72 0.64 14.12
N GLN A 231 -5.52 0.62 13.05
CA GLN A 231 -6.37 -0.52 12.67
C GLN A 231 -6.03 -1.10 11.29
N THR A 232 -5.09 -0.48 10.58
CA THR A 232 -4.67 -0.92 9.24
C THR A 232 -3.77 -2.15 9.32
N VAL A 233 -4.16 -3.21 8.63
CA VAL A 233 -3.42 -4.47 8.51
C VAL A 233 -2.73 -4.53 7.16
N LYS A 234 -1.40 -4.47 7.15
CA LYS A 234 -0.55 -4.56 5.96
C LYS A 234 -0.57 -5.96 5.38
N ILE A 235 -0.68 -6.02 4.05
CA ILE A 235 -0.50 -7.22 3.21
C ILE A 235 0.93 -7.26 2.67
N GLY A 236 1.42 -6.12 2.19
CA GLY A 236 2.74 -6.00 1.60
C GLY A 236 3.13 -4.55 1.34
N VAL A 237 4.41 -4.33 1.10
CA VAL A 237 4.95 -3.00 0.75
C VAL A 237 5.78 -3.06 -0.52
N GLY A 238 5.95 -1.94 -1.20
CA GLY A 238 6.80 -1.87 -2.39
C GLY A 238 7.03 -0.44 -2.86
N ARG A 239 7.82 -0.25 -3.91
CA ARG A 239 8.12 1.11 -4.42
C ARG A 239 6.85 1.74 -5.01
N ASP A 240 6.02 0.93 -5.66
CA ASP A 240 4.66 1.27 -6.06
C ASP A 240 3.83 0.00 -6.24
N ALA A 241 2.67 0.10 -6.90
CA ALA A 241 1.75 -1.04 -7.09
C ALA A 241 2.34 -2.17 -7.95
N ALA A 242 3.41 -1.95 -8.73
CA ALA A 242 4.06 -3.01 -9.49
C ALA A 242 4.70 -4.06 -8.57
N ASP A 243 5.12 -3.64 -7.37
CA ASP A 243 5.80 -4.47 -6.39
C ASP A 243 4.84 -5.14 -5.39
N VAL A 244 3.53 -4.86 -5.46
CA VAL A 244 2.52 -5.37 -4.49
C VAL A 244 1.14 -5.53 -5.09
N SER A 245 1.06 -5.83 -6.39
CA SER A 245 -0.22 -6.13 -7.03
C SER A 245 -0.91 -7.27 -6.30
N PHE A 246 -2.19 -7.12 -6.00
CA PHE A 246 -3.02 -8.19 -5.46
C PHE A 246 -3.00 -9.46 -6.34
N MET A 247 -3.02 -9.28 -7.67
CA MET A 247 -2.92 -10.34 -8.66
C MET A 247 -2.11 -9.85 -9.86
N THR A 248 -1.08 -10.59 -10.24
CA THR A 248 -0.37 -10.47 -11.53
C THR A 248 -0.53 -11.76 -12.31
N THR A 249 -0.87 -11.67 -13.59
CA THR A 249 -1.07 -12.83 -14.47
C THR A 249 -0.04 -12.83 -15.60
N PHE A 250 0.53 -13.99 -15.89
CA PHE A 250 1.46 -14.21 -17.01
C PHE A 250 0.74 -14.93 -18.15
N GLY A 251 -0.42 -14.41 -18.51
CA GLY A 251 -1.37 -15.00 -19.46
C GLY A 251 -2.70 -14.27 -19.39
N ALA A 252 -3.64 -14.71 -20.24
CA ALA A 252 -5.00 -14.17 -20.24
C ALA A 252 -5.77 -14.71 -19.03
N ALA A 253 -6.30 -13.79 -18.23
CA ALA A 253 -7.15 -14.10 -17.09
C ALA A 253 -8.34 -13.14 -17.11
N GLN A 254 -9.50 -13.65 -16.69
CA GLN A 254 -10.69 -12.85 -16.43
C GLN A 254 -10.94 -12.85 -14.93
N PHE A 255 -10.95 -11.67 -14.32
CA PHE A 255 -11.37 -11.53 -12.94
C PHE A 255 -12.90 -11.60 -12.86
N GLU A 256 -13.44 -12.42 -11.97
CA GLU A 256 -14.89 -12.69 -11.94
C GLU A 256 -15.55 -11.86 -10.84
N ASP A 257 -15.37 -12.25 -9.58
CA ASP A 257 -16.00 -11.59 -8.44
C ASP A 257 -15.02 -11.43 -7.28
N LYS A 258 -15.31 -10.48 -6.39
CA LYS A 258 -14.55 -10.20 -5.18
C LYS A 258 -15.45 -9.61 -4.10
N THR A 259 -15.28 -10.09 -2.88
CA THR A 259 -15.83 -9.50 -1.67
C THR A 259 -14.74 -9.39 -0.63
N VAL A 260 -14.59 -8.21 -0.02
CA VAL A 260 -13.71 -7.98 1.13
C VAL A 260 -14.56 -7.43 2.27
N ALA A 261 -14.31 -7.89 3.49
CA ALA A 261 -14.92 -7.40 4.71
C ALA A 261 -13.87 -7.34 5.83
N VAL A 262 -13.77 -6.21 6.50
CA VAL A 262 -12.80 -5.93 7.55
C VAL A 262 -13.53 -5.30 8.72
N THR A 263 -13.47 -5.92 9.90
CA THR A 263 -14.16 -5.42 11.08
C THR A 263 -13.18 -5.28 12.25
N ALA A 264 -13.22 -4.14 12.91
CA ALA A 264 -12.70 -3.99 14.26
C ALA A 264 -13.84 -4.28 15.25
N PRO A 265 -13.63 -5.09 16.29
CA PRO A 265 -14.56 -5.18 17.41
C PRO A 265 -14.72 -3.80 18.06
N ASP A 266 -15.95 -3.49 18.47
CA ASP A 266 -16.27 -2.31 19.28
C ASP A 266 -15.52 -2.29 20.62
#